data_AF-A0AA35YHP4-F1
#
_entry.id   AF-A0AA35YHP4-F1
#
_cell.length_a   1.000
_cell.length_b   1.000
_cell.length_c   1.000
_cell.angle_alpha   90.00
_cell.angle_beta   90.00
_cell.angle_gamma   90.00
#
_symmetry.space_group_name_H-M   'P 1'
#
loop_
_entity.id
_entity.type
_entity.pdbx_description
1 polymer ?
#
loop_
_entity_poly.entity_id
_entity_poly.type
_entity_poly.pdbx_seq_one_letter_code
_entity_poly.pdbx_strand_id
1 'polypeptide(L)'
;MDGENKNGSGNETQDMDQDVRHLESRVDNFSLNTLANDINKILRCTVSLLDKFEDLGTRLQRIEAELKKYQPKPKPEIPTEEKPPPYNPNICLPTFPDKFNLDVFCNWVKEVEFYFEYYRVPKHEKIDLVANTLPLEGEAFKWWQDIQKLNKKVYKNGPFGWTEMKMLFLDKFLSP
;
A
#
# COMPACT_ATOMS: atom_id res chain seq x y z
N MET A 1 -96.98 1.95 52.02
CA MET A 1 -96.48 0.95 51.06
C MET A 1 -94.98 1.15 50.99
N ASP A 2 -94.27 0.84 52.07
CA ASP A 2 -93.66 -0.47 52.41
C ASP A 2 -92.29 -0.55 51.70
N GLY A 3 -91.13 -0.72 52.34
CA GLY A 3 -90.84 -1.31 53.64
C GLY A 3 -89.82 -2.45 53.44
N GLU A 4 -88.54 -2.12 53.65
CA GLU A 4 -87.42 -2.96 54.16
C GLU A 4 -87.07 -4.35 53.56
N ASN A 5 -85.86 -4.39 52.96
CA ASN A 5 -84.66 -5.19 53.31
C ASN A 5 -84.69 -6.69 53.70
N LYS A 6 -83.72 -7.42 53.09
CA LYS A 6 -82.74 -8.44 53.60
C LYS A 6 -82.64 -9.64 52.63
N ASN A 7 -81.54 -10.38 52.42
CA ASN A 7 -80.10 -10.36 52.71
C ASN A 7 -79.50 -11.60 52.00
N GLY A 8 -78.19 -11.61 51.66
CA GLY A 8 -77.42 -12.84 51.36
C GLY A 8 -76.36 -12.60 50.28
N SER A 9 -75.14 -12.15 50.62
CA SER A 9 -74.00 -12.91 51.17
C SER A 9 -73.23 -13.70 50.11
N GLY A 10 -71.99 -13.27 49.84
CA GLY A 10 -71.01 -14.05 49.07
C GLY A 10 -69.95 -13.19 48.39
N ASN A 11 -68.97 -12.73 49.17
CA ASN A 11 -67.70 -12.21 48.64
C ASN A 11 -66.87 -13.43 48.21
N GLU A 12 -66.41 -13.48 46.95
CA GLU A 12 -65.27 -14.31 46.58
C GLU A 12 -64.30 -13.50 45.72
N THR A 13 -63.16 -13.25 46.34
CA THR A 13 -61.95 -12.67 45.79
C THR A 13 -61.39 -13.67 44.78
N GLN A 14 -61.38 -13.33 43.49
CA GLN A 14 -60.72 -14.16 42.48
C GLN A 14 -59.55 -13.40 41.84
N ASP A 15 -58.44 -13.48 42.58
CA ASP A 15 -57.14 -13.88 42.05
C ASP A 15 -56.51 -13.00 40.96
N MET A 16 -55.78 -11.96 41.40
CA MET A 16 -54.79 -11.24 40.59
C MET A 16 -53.49 -12.05 40.36
N ASP A 17 -53.57 -13.39 40.35
CA ASP A 17 -52.37 -14.26 40.31
C ASP A 17 -52.17 -14.96 38.94
N GLN A 18 -52.84 -14.46 37.88
CA GLN A 18 -52.57 -14.90 36.51
C GLN A 18 -51.62 -13.99 35.71
N ASP A 19 -51.35 -12.76 36.18
CA ASP A 19 -50.44 -11.85 35.47
C ASP A 19 -48.96 -12.05 35.83
N VAL A 20 -48.63 -12.84 36.86
CA VAL A 20 -47.23 -13.06 37.26
C VAL A 20 -46.57 -14.24 36.53
N ARG A 21 -47.36 -15.13 35.89
CA ARG A 21 -46.81 -16.32 35.18
C ARG A 21 -46.67 -16.17 33.66
N HIS A 22 -46.86 -14.98 33.12
CA HIS A 22 -46.63 -14.73 31.69
C HIS A 22 -45.35 -13.94 31.37
N LEU A 23 -44.48 -13.75 32.34
CA LEU A 23 -43.17 -13.12 32.15
C LEU A 23 -41.98 -14.10 32.26
N GLU A 24 -42.20 -15.41 32.09
CA GLU A 24 -41.11 -16.38 31.87
C GLU A 24 -41.11 -16.85 30.41
N SER A 25 -40.51 -16.00 29.56
CA SER A 25 -39.54 -16.38 28.54
C SER A 25 -39.86 -17.64 27.71
N ARG A 26 -40.83 -17.54 26.80
CA ARG A 26 -40.98 -18.51 25.69
C ARG A 26 -40.03 -18.15 24.56
N VAL A 27 -38.73 -18.36 24.80
CA VAL A 27 -37.75 -18.43 23.71
C VAL A 27 -37.98 -19.75 22.99
N ASP A 28 -38.46 -19.72 21.75
CA ASP A 28 -38.69 -20.94 20.97
C ASP A 28 -37.35 -21.67 20.70
N ASN A 29 -37.25 -22.95 21.07
CA ASN A 29 -36.03 -23.78 20.93
C ASN A 29 -35.45 -23.81 19.50
N PHE A 30 -36.31 -23.62 18.49
CA PHE A 30 -35.91 -23.51 17.09
C PHE A 30 -35.04 -22.27 16.81
N SER A 31 -35.38 -21.14 17.44
CA SER A 31 -34.63 -19.88 17.35
C SER A 31 -33.27 -19.99 18.05
N LEU A 32 -33.19 -20.71 19.19
CA LEU A 32 -31.93 -20.99 19.88
C LEU A 32 -31.00 -21.88 19.06
N ASN A 33 -31.52 -22.92 18.41
CA ASN A 33 -30.72 -23.80 17.55
C ASN A 33 -30.20 -23.07 16.30
N THR A 34 -31.02 -22.20 15.71
CA THR A 34 -30.61 -21.38 14.55
C THR A 34 -29.51 -20.40 14.95
N LEU A 35 -29.67 -19.71 16.07
CA LEU A 35 -28.68 -18.81 16.63
C LEU A 35 -27.35 -19.53 16.94
N ALA A 36 -27.42 -20.72 17.55
CA ALA A 36 -26.24 -21.53 17.84
C ALA A 36 -25.49 -21.95 16.57
N ASN A 37 -26.22 -22.31 15.50
CA ASN A 37 -25.62 -22.65 14.21
C ASN A 37 -24.92 -21.45 13.56
N ASP A 38 -25.51 -20.27 13.64
CA ASP A 38 -24.90 -19.07 13.07
C ASP A 38 -23.69 -18.61 13.89
N ILE A 39 -23.72 -18.73 15.22
CA ILE A 39 -22.53 -18.53 16.07
C ILE A 39 -21.40 -19.49 15.67
N ASN A 40 -21.72 -20.77 15.46
CA ASN A 40 -20.71 -21.76 15.04
C ASN A 40 -20.12 -21.45 13.65
N LYS A 41 -20.93 -20.97 12.71
CA LYS A 41 -20.44 -20.52 11.40
C LYS A 41 -19.51 -19.31 11.54
N ILE A 42 -19.88 -18.32 12.36
CA ILE A 42 -19.04 -17.15 12.63
C ILE A 42 -17.70 -17.60 13.21
N LEU A 43 -17.72 -18.45 14.24
CA LEU A 43 -16.51 -18.95 14.89
C LEU A 43 -15.58 -19.66 13.88
N ARG A 44 -16.15 -20.51 13.01
CA ARG A 44 -15.38 -21.20 11.95
C ARG A 44 -14.78 -20.21 10.96
N CYS A 45 -15.52 -19.18 10.56
CA CYS A 45 -15.02 -18.12 9.69
C CYS A 45 -13.88 -17.33 10.37
N THR A 46 -14.01 -17.01 11.66
CA THR A 46 -12.97 -16.31 12.42
C THR A 46 -11.68 -17.12 12.49
N VAL A 47 -11.77 -18.42 12.78
CA VAL A 47 -10.59 -19.31 12.80
C VAL A 47 -9.95 -19.39 11.41
N SER A 48 -10.74 -19.61 10.36
CA SER A 48 -10.20 -19.66 8.99
C SER A 48 -9.56 -18.34 8.56
N LEU A 49 -10.05 -17.21 9.07
CA LEU A 49 -9.46 -15.91 8.82
C LEU A 49 -8.13 -15.74 9.55
N LEU A 50 -8.01 -16.24 10.78
CA LEU A 50 -6.74 -16.25 11.53
C LEU A 50 -5.65 -17.05 10.80
N ASP A 51 -5.99 -18.23 10.29
CA ASP A 51 -5.04 -19.06 9.53
C ASP A 51 -4.48 -18.31 8.30
N LYS A 52 -5.34 -17.52 7.62
CA LYS A 52 -4.93 -16.70 6.47
C LYS A 52 -4.01 -15.56 6.89
N PHE A 53 -4.23 -14.94 8.05
CA PHE A 53 -3.34 -13.91 8.57
C PHE A 53 -1.97 -14.48 8.94
N GLU A 54 -1.93 -15.69 9.49
CA GLU A 54 -0.69 -16.38 9.82
C GLU A 54 0.11 -16.78 8.57
N ASP A 55 -0.56 -17.30 7.53
CA ASP A 55 0.05 -17.52 6.21
C ASP A 55 0.65 -16.23 5.65
N LEU A 56 -0.11 -15.13 5.69
CA LEU A 56 0.35 -13.85 5.20
C LEU A 56 1.55 -13.33 5.99
N GLY A 57 1.55 -13.50 7.32
CA GLY A 57 2.67 -13.17 8.19
C GLY A 57 3.94 -13.93 7.80
N THR A 58 3.82 -15.24 7.58
CA THR A 58 4.94 -16.10 7.14
C THR A 58 5.49 -15.67 5.78
N ARG A 59 4.59 -15.33 4.84
CA ARG A 59 4.97 -14.83 3.52
C ARG A 59 5.67 -13.48 3.60
N LEU A 60 5.22 -12.58 4.47
CA LEU A 60 5.84 -11.28 4.69
C LEU A 60 7.26 -11.44 5.25
N GLN A 61 7.45 -12.31 6.24
CA GLN A 61 8.78 -12.63 6.78
C GLN A 61 9.72 -13.17 5.70
N ARG A 62 9.22 -14.02 4.79
CA ARG A 62 10.02 -14.52 3.66
C ARG A 62 10.43 -13.40 2.71
N ILE A 63 9.51 -12.51 2.37
CA ILE A 63 9.82 -11.35 1.51
C ILE A 63 10.84 -10.45 2.20
N GLU A 64 10.71 -10.20 3.50
CA GLU A 64 11.66 -9.40 4.26
C GLU A 64 13.06 -10.04 4.29
N ALA A 65 13.14 -11.36 4.47
CA ALA A 65 14.39 -12.11 4.41
C ALA A 65 15.05 -12.05 3.02
N GLU A 66 14.27 -12.14 1.94
CA GLU A 66 14.78 -11.96 0.58
C GLU A 66 15.25 -10.52 0.34
N LEU A 67 14.47 -9.52 0.76
CA LEU A 67 14.86 -8.10 0.66
C LEU A 67 16.14 -7.81 1.44
N LYS A 68 16.38 -8.49 2.56
CA LYS A 68 17.63 -8.37 3.33
C LYS A 68 18.87 -8.77 2.53
N LYS A 69 18.74 -9.65 1.52
CA LYS A 69 19.85 -10.01 0.61
C LYS A 69 20.19 -8.89 -0.37
N TYR A 70 19.21 -8.05 -0.69
CA TYR A 70 19.36 -6.88 -1.57
C TYR A 70 19.56 -5.59 -0.79
N GLN A 71 19.57 -5.64 0.56
CA GLN A 71 20.07 -4.51 1.33
C GLN A 71 21.49 -4.24 0.84
N PRO A 72 21.76 -3.02 0.34
CA PRO A 72 23.11 -2.68 -0.08
C PRO A 72 24.01 -2.97 1.12
N LYS A 73 25.09 -3.74 0.89
CA LYS A 73 26.18 -3.83 1.86
C LYS A 73 26.45 -2.41 2.37
N PRO A 74 26.64 -2.18 3.68
CA PRO A 74 26.99 -0.85 4.16
C PRO A 74 28.11 -0.35 3.27
N LYS A 75 27.81 0.69 2.48
CA LYS A 75 28.81 1.37 1.67
C LYS A 75 29.96 1.66 2.64
N PRO A 76 31.24 1.45 2.26
CA PRO A 76 32.34 1.90 3.09
C PRO A 76 31.98 3.29 3.59
N GLU A 77 31.84 3.43 4.91
CA GLU A 77 31.53 4.69 5.54
C GLU A 77 32.62 5.64 5.05
N ILE A 78 32.25 6.56 4.16
CA ILE A 78 33.12 7.69 3.85
C ILE A 78 33.36 8.34 5.21
N PRO A 79 34.62 8.42 5.68
CA PRO A 79 34.89 8.94 7.00
C PRO A 79 34.26 10.32 7.17
N THR A 80 33.45 10.43 8.23
CA THR A 80 33.21 11.64 9.01
C THR A 80 32.86 12.91 8.23
N GLU A 81 31.56 13.22 8.20
CA GLU A 81 31.01 14.59 8.37
C GLU A 81 31.81 15.76 7.77
N GLU A 82 32.32 15.63 6.55
CA GLU A 82 32.56 16.79 5.70
C GLU A 82 31.25 17.08 4.99
N LYS A 83 30.84 18.36 4.95
CA LYS A 83 29.78 18.82 4.05
C LYS A 83 30.00 18.12 2.70
N PRO A 84 28.98 17.45 2.12
CA PRO A 84 29.15 16.86 0.79
C PRO A 84 29.73 17.95 -0.11
N PRO A 85 30.79 17.63 -0.87
CA PRO A 85 31.49 18.64 -1.65
C PRO A 85 30.45 19.43 -2.45
N PRO A 86 30.58 20.76 -2.51
CA PRO A 86 29.68 21.58 -3.31
C PRO A 86 29.59 20.96 -4.70
N TYR A 87 28.37 20.86 -5.23
CA TYR A 87 28.09 20.30 -6.55
C TYR A 87 29.19 20.75 -7.52
N ASN A 88 29.96 19.78 -8.02
CA ASN A 88 31.04 20.05 -8.95
C ASN A 88 30.51 19.76 -10.37
N PRO A 89 30.17 20.79 -11.16
CA PRO A 89 29.65 20.61 -12.52
C PRO A 89 30.66 19.94 -13.48
N ASN A 90 31.91 19.76 -13.06
CA ASN A 90 32.94 19.08 -13.86
C ASN A 90 32.97 17.56 -13.66
N ILE A 91 32.21 17.02 -12.70
CA ILE A 91 32.13 15.56 -12.51
C ILE A 91 31.06 15.03 -13.46
N CYS A 92 31.51 14.45 -14.56
CA CYS A 92 30.62 13.86 -15.55
C CYS A 92 29.94 12.62 -14.97
N LEU A 93 28.61 12.62 -15.01
CA LEU A 93 27.82 11.40 -14.90
C LEU A 93 28.28 10.38 -15.97
N PRO A 94 28.14 9.07 -15.72
CA PRO A 94 28.50 8.06 -16.72
C PRO A 94 27.67 8.26 -17.99
N THR A 95 28.33 8.17 -19.15
CA THR A 95 27.67 8.26 -20.46
C THR A 95 26.65 7.13 -20.60
N PHE A 96 25.50 7.46 -21.16
CA PHE A 96 24.47 6.48 -21.43
C PHE A 96 24.95 5.47 -22.49
N PRO A 97 24.74 4.16 -22.28
CA PRO A 97 25.25 3.10 -23.14
C PRO A 97 24.61 3.11 -24.53
N ASP A 98 25.42 3.02 -25.60
CA ASP A 98 24.94 2.93 -26.99
C ASP A 98 24.21 1.61 -27.30
N LYS A 99 24.70 0.51 -26.70
CA LYS A 99 24.05 -0.81 -26.71
C LYS A 99 23.72 -1.14 -25.27
N PHE A 100 22.44 -1.28 -24.97
CA PHE A 100 22.04 -1.53 -23.61
C PHE A 100 21.17 -2.80 -23.52
N ASN A 101 21.37 -3.52 -22.43
CA ASN A 101 20.49 -4.58 -21.95
C ASN A 101 20.14 -4.26 -20.49
N LEU A 102 19.30 -5.09 -19.87
CA LEU A 102 18.83 -4.85 -18.51
C LEU A 102 20.00 -4.62 -17.53
N ASP A 103 21.04 -5.45 -17.57
CA ASP A 103 22.18 -5.37 -16.66
C ASP A 103 22.98 -4.07 -16.84
N VAL A 104 23.26 -3.71 -18.10
CA VAL A 104 24.01 -2.49 -18.44
C VAL A 104 23.25 -1.24 -18.01
N PHE A 105 21.93 -1.19 -18.20
CA PHE A 105 21.13 -0.06 -17.71
C PHE A 105 21.02 -0.04 -16.19
N CYS A 106 20.83 -1.18 -15.54
CA CYS A 106 20.80 -1.22 -14.09
C CYS A 106 22.12 -0.72 -13.47
N ASN A 107 23.27 -1.02 -14.07
CA ASN A 107 24.55 -0.50 -13.61
C ASN A 107 24.69 1.00 -13.84
N TRP A 108 24.33 1.49 -15.02
CA TRP A 108 24.32 2.92 -15.31
C TRP A 108 23.40 3.70 -14.34
N VAL A 109 22.17 3.20 -14.11
CA VAL A 109 21.24 3.81 -13.13
C VAL A 109 21.83 3.83 -11.73
N LYS A 110 22.50 2.74 -11.29
CA LYS A 110 23.13 2.69 -9.95
C LYS A 110 24.21 3.78 -9.80
N GLU A 111 25.04 3.98 -10.81
CA GLU A 111 26.08 5.02 -10.79
C GLU A 111 25.49 6.43 -10.77
N VAL A 112 24.46 6.68 -11.58
CA VAL A 112 23.72 7.96 -11.59
C VAL A 112 23.05 8.24 -10.25
N GLU A 113 22.38 7.25 -9.65
CA GLU A 113 21.74 7.39 -8.32
C GLU A 113 22.77 7.64 -7.22
N PHE A 114 23.91 6.94 -7.26
CA PHE A 114 25.01 7.18 -6.33
C PHE A 114 25.52 8.63 -6.42
N TYR A 115 25.68 9.14 -7.64
CA TYR A 115 26.06 10.55 -7.87
C TYR A 115 25.03 11.51 -7.26
N PHE A 116 23.74 11.30 -7.53
CA PHE A 116 22.68 12.15 -7.00
C PHE A 116 22.62 12.15 -5.47
N GLU A 117 22.84 11.00 -4.84
CA GLU A 117 22.87 10.85 -3.40
C GLU A 117 24.10 11.54 -2.79
N TYR A 118 25.29 11.29 -3.36
CA TYR A 118 26.56 11.82 -2.88
C TYR A 118 26.63 13.35 -2.97
N TYR A 119 26.23 13.93 -4.10
CA TYR A 119 26.26 15.39 -4.32
C TYR A 119 24.95 16.10 -3.91
N ARG A 120 23.98 15.38 -3.34
CA ARG A 120 22.65 15.90 -2.95
C ARG A 120 21.98 16.71 -4.05
N VAL A 121 22.01 16.20 -5.28
CA VAL A 121 21.50 16.90 -6.46
C VAL A 121 20.00 17.21 -6.32
N PRO A 122 19.58 18.48 -6.48
CA PRO A 122 18.17 18.88 -6.42
C PRO A 122 17.32 18.15 -7.46
N LYS A 123 16.09 17.76 -7.10
CA LYS A 123 15.19 16.98 -7.97
C LYS A 123 14.98 17.60 -9.36
N HIS A 124 14.93 18.94 -9.44
CA HIS A 124 14.67 19.66 -10.68
C HIS A 124 15.87 19.65 -11.65
N GLU A 125 17.10 19.44 -11.16
CA GLU A 125 18.32 19.42 -11.98
C GLU A 125 18.63 18.02 -12.52
N LYS A 126 18.12 16.98 -11.87
CA LYS A 126 18.45 15.57 -12.18
C LYS A 126 18.20 15.20 -13.64
N ILE A 127 17.09 15.65 -14.20
CA ILE A 127 16.73 15.33 -15.60
C ILE A 127 17.69 15.95 -16.58
N ASP A 128 18.02 17.22 -16.40
CA ASP A 128 18.91 17.92 -17.32
C ASP A 128 20.31 17.31 -17.29
N LEU A 129 20.79 16.97 -16.08
CA LEU A 129 22.06 16.28 -15.91
C LEU A 129 22.09 14.91 -16.60
N VAL A 130 21.03 14.12 -16.46
CA VAL A 130 20.95 12.81 -17.13
C VAL A 130 20.78 12.97 -18.63
N ALA A 131 20.00 13.93 -19.10
CA ALA A 131 19.84 14.19 -20.53
C ALA A 131 21.19 14.51 -21.20
N ASN A 132 22.10 15.17 -20.49
CA ASN A 132 23.46 15.45 -20.95
C ASN A 132 24.38 14.21 -21.00
N THR A 133 24.00 13.10 -20.38
CA THR A 133 24.72 11.82 -20.51
C THR A 133 24.36 11.05 -21.76
N LEU A 134 23.23 11.39 -22.39
CA LEU A 134 22.77 10.69 -23.58
C LEU A 134 23.64 11.11 -24.78
N PRO A 135 24.17 10.15 -25.56
CA PRO A 135 24.92 10.46 -26.76
C PRO A 135 24.11 11.33 -27.71
N LEU A 136 24.62 12.52 -28.07
CA LEU A 136 23.94 13.52 -28.90
C LEU A 136 23.42 12.96 -30.24
N GLU A 137 24.18 12.06 -30.86
CA GLU A 137 23.81 11.43 -32.12
C GLU A 137 23.02 10.11 -31.93
N GLY A 138 22.93 9.63 -30.68
CA GLY A 138 22.33 8.36 -30.30
C GLY A 138 20.80 8.34 -30.36
N GLU A 139 20.24 7.14 -30.49
CA GLU A 139 18.79 6.93 -30.51
C GLU A 139 18.13 7.40 -29.22
N ALA A 140 18.74 7.12 -28.07
CA ALA A 140 18.25 7.52 -26.76
C ALA A 140 18.03 9.02 -26.63
N PHE A 141 18.99 9.84 -27.09
CA PHE A 141 18.87 11.29 -27.03
C PHE A 141 17.76 11.80 -27.94
N LYS A 142 17.69 11.32 -29.19
CA LYS A 142 16.64 11.69 -30.16
C LYS A 142 15.26 11.35 -29.63
N TRP A 143 15.09 10.12 -29.12
CA TRP A 143 13.82 9.68 -28.55
C TRP A 143 13.42 10.50 -27.32
N TRP A 144 14.37 10.80 -26.42
CA TRP A 144 14.08 11.63 -25.24
C TRP A 144 13.62 13.05 -25.63
N GLN A 145 14.24 13.65 -26.65
CA GLN A 145 13.81 14.94 -27.19
C GLN A 145 12.36 14.89 -27.69
N ASP A 146 11.94 13.81 -28.33
CA ASP A 146 10.57 13.67 -28.85
C ASP A 146 9.55 13.46 -27.72
N ILE A 147 9.90 12.69 -26.68
CA ILE A 147 9.10 12.55 -25.46
C ILE A 147 8.90 13.91 -24.77
N GLN A 148 9.96 14.72 -24.67
CA GLN A 148 9.89 16.07 -24.11
C GLN A 148 8.96 16.98 -24.93
N LYS A 149 9.05 16.94 -26.26
CA LYS A 149 8.13 17.68 -27.15
C LYS A 149 6.68 17.23 -26.99
N LEU A 150 6.45 15.92 -26.88
CA LEU A 150 5.11 15.36 -26.70
C LEU A 150 4.50 15.79 -25.36
N ASN A 151 5.26 15.70 -24.26
CA ASN A 151 4.81 16.14 -22.94
C ASN A 151 4.40 17.63 -22.97
N LYS A 152 5.23 18.50 -23.56
CA LYS A 152 4.90 19.93 -23.71
C LYS A 152 3.58 20.17 -24.45
N LYS A 153 3.26 19.34 -25.45
CA LYS A 153 2.00 19.44 -26.21
C LYS A 153 0.80 18.96 -25.41
N VAL A 154 0.94 17.87 -24.66
CA VAL A 154 -0.19 17.17 -24.01
C VAL A 154 -0.49 17.71 -22.61
N TYR A 155 0.53 17.90 -21.77
CA TYR A 155 0.34 18.10 -20.32
C TYR A 155 0.61 19.53 -19.84
N LYS A 156 1.11 20.41 -20.73
CA LYS A 156 1.46 21.83 -20.52
C LYS A 156 2.43 22.17 -19.37
N ASN A 157 2.43 21.49 -18.21
CA ASN A 157 3.07 22.04 -16.99
C ASN A 157 3.81 21.03 -16.07
N GLY A 158 4.07 19.78 -16.46
CA GLY A 158 4.78 18.82 -15.61
C GLY A 158 6.16 18.42 -16.15
N PRO A 159 7.30 18.90 -15.59
CA PRO A 159 8.60 18.33 -15.94
C PRO A 159 8.61 16.85 -15.52
N PHE A 160 9.18 15.99 -16.37
CA PHE A 160 9.44 14.61 -15.97
C PHE A 160 10.30 14.62 -14.69
N GLY A 161 9.99 13.75 -13.74
CA GLY A 161 10.94 13.43 -12.69
C GLY A 161 11.87 12.32 -13.14
N TRP A 162 12.96 12.14 -12.39
CA TRP A 162 13.93 11.08 -12.67
C TRP A 162 13.30 9.67 -12.64
N THR A 163 12.31 9.46 -11.77
CA THR A 163 11.56 8.20 -11.70
C THR A 163 10.81 7.92 -13.00
N GLU A 164 10.11 8.92 -13.54
CA GLU A 164 9.37 8.81 -14.79
C GLU A 164 10.31 8.55 -15.97
N MET A 165 11.46 9.22 -16.02
CA MET A 165 12.48 8.97 -17.05
C MET A 165 12.92 7.51 -17.03
N LYS A 166 13.28 6.94 -15.85
CA LYS A 166 13.66 5.53 -15.75
C LYS A 166 12.59 4.57 -16.27
N MET A 167 11.32 4.81 -15.92
CA MET A 167 10.21 3.96 -16.38
C MET A 167 10.06 4.01 -17.90
N LEU A 168 10.17 5.19 -18.51
CA LEU A 168 10.07 5.35 -19.95
C LEU A 168 11.25 4.67 -20.68
N PHE A 169 12.46 4.71 -20.11
CA PHE A 169 13.62 4.00 -20.68
C PHE A 169 13.45 2.47 -20.61
N LEU A 170 12.97 1.96 -19.48
CA LEU A 170 12.65 0.53 -19.34
C LEU A 170 11.62 0.09 -20.38
N ASP A 171 10.55 0.86 -20.56
CA ASP A 171 9.49 0.56 -21.53
C ASP A 171 9.98 0.63 -22.98
N LYS A 172 10.69 1.71 -23.35
CA LYS A 172 11.12 1.92 -24.73
C LYS A 172 12.15 0.90 -25.20
N PHE A 173 13.07 0.51 -24.31
CA PHE A 173 14.27 -0.19 -24.74
C PHE A 173 14.44 -1.60 -24.12
N LEU A 174 13.73 -1.96 -23.03
CA LEU A 174 13.71 -3.32 -22.48
C LEU A 174 12.42 -4.10 -22.72
N SER A 175 11.39 -3.47 -23.30
CA SER A 175 10.17 -4.18 -23.68
C SER A 175 10.41 -4.98 -24.98
N PRO A 176 10.09 -6.29 -25.02
CA PRO A 176 10.35 -7.16 -26.17
C PRO A 176 9.50 -6.87 -27.41
#